data_AF-A0A4Q3CBV5-F1
#
_entry.id   AF-A0A4Q3CBV5-F1
#
_cell.length_a   1.000
_cell.length_b   1.000
_cell.length_c   1.000
_cell.angle_alpha   90.00
_cell.angle_beta   90.00
_cell.angle_gamma   90.00
#
_symmetry.space_group_name_H-M   'P 1'
#
loop_
_entity.id
_entity.type
_entity.pdbx_description
1 polymer ?
#
loop_
_entity_poly.entity_id
_entity_poly.type
_entity_poly.pdbx_seq_one_letter_code
_entity_poly.pdbx_strand_id
1 'polypeptide(L)'
;GHWISALLMLVFLYRFTTFLRKNNIEIIETMPVLTWLLCIVTVVFFSTEMLLLANALFVSKTNTLADVQHVYVRTGLPILWSICSFAFMWLGMHFKHKSLRIVSLTLFMITLIKLFIFDIRNIPAGGKIAAFFCLGILLLVVSFMYQRLKKIIIDHEEKRD
;
A
#
# COMPACT_ATOMS: atom_id res chain seq x y z
N GLY A 1 -20.00 11.73 -15.45
CA GLY A 1 -18.74 10.96 -15.36
C GLY A 1 -18.41 10.51 -13.94
N HIS A 2 -18.24 11.44 -12.99
CA HIS A 2 -17.68 11.17 -11.64
C HIS A 2 -18.53 10.32 -10.70
N TRP A 3 -19.86 10.38 -10.82
CA TRP A 3 -20.74 9.58 -9.97
C TRP A 3 -20.66 8.08 -10.28
N ILE A 4 -20.33 7.73 -11.53
CA ILE A 4 -20.19 6.33 -11.96
C ILE A 4 -18.96 5.67 -11.33
N SER A 5 -17.83 6.38 -11.25
CA SER A 5 -16.60 5.85 -10.64
C SER A 5 -16.73 5.75 -9.12
N ALA A 6 -17.38 6.73 -8.47
CA ALA A 6 -17.69 6.67 -7.04
C ALA A 6 -18.60 5.47 -6.68
N LEU A 7 -19.62 5.21 -7.50
CA LEU A 7 -20.54 4.07 -7.31
C LEU A 7 -19.82 2.74 -7.57
N LEU A 8 -18.99 2.66 -8.61
CA LEU A 8 -18.13 1.50 -8.88
C LEU A 8 -17.14 1.25 -7.74
N MET A 9 -16.56 2.28 -7.15
CA MET A 9 -15.61 2.17 -6.03
C MET A 9 -16.29 1.66 -4.76
N LEU A 10 -17.49 2.17 -4.44
CA LEU A 10 -18.31 1.65 -3.34
C LEU A 10 -18.68 0.18 -3.55
N VAL A 11 -19.07 -0.18 -4.78
CA VAL A 11 -19.37 -1.57 -5.15
C VAL A 11 -18.12 -2.45 -5.08
N PHE A 12 -16.94 -1.95 -5.46
CA PHE A 12 -15.69 -2.71 -5.43
C PHE A 12 -15.17 -2.90 -4.00
N LEU A 13 -15.23 -1.88 -3.14
CA LEU A 13 -14.93 -2.00 -1.70
C LEU A 13 -15.90 -2.96 -1.01
N TYR A 14 -17.19 -2.85 -1.34
CA TYR A 14 -18.20 -3.77 -0.84
C TYR A 14 -17.96 -5.20 -1.35
N ARG A 15 -17.63 -5.37 -2.64
CA ARG A 15 -17.27 -6.66 -3.24
C ARG A 15 -15.98 -7.23 -2.66
N PHE A 16 -14.97 -6.41 -2.37
CA PHE A 16 -13.70 -6.84 -1.80
C PHE A 16 -13.89 -7.32 -0.35
N THR A 17 -14.62 -6.54 0.46
CA THR A 17 -14.97 -6.92 1.84
C THR A 17 -15.93 -8.11 1.90
N THR A 18 -16.88 -8.22 0.96
CA THR A 18 -17.77 -9.40 0.87
C THR A 18 -17.10 -10.61 0.22
N PHE A 19 -16.12 -10.45 -0.66
CA PHE A 19 -15.32 -11.55 -1.22
C PHE A 19 -14.40 -12.15 -0.16
N LEU A 20 -13.79 -11.31 0.68
CA LEU A 20 -13.06 -11.72 1.89
C LEU A 20 -13.97 -12.41 2.92
N ARG A 21 -15.27 -12.09 2.96
CA ARG A 21 -16.25 -12.66 3.90
C ARG A 21 -16.99 -13.91 3.37
N LYS A 22 -17.18 -14.03 2.05
CA LYS A 22 -18.06 -15.02 1.40
C LYS A 22 -17.30 -16.15 0.72
N ASN A 23 -16.05 -15.95 0.34
CA ASN A 23 -15.20 -17.03 -0.14
C ASN A 23 -14.54 -17.70 1.08
N ASN A 24 -14.54 -19.03 1.14
CA ASN A 24 -13.93 -19.75 2.27
C ASN A 24 -12.51 -19.24 2.52
N ILE A 25 -12.27 -18.83 3.77
CA ILE A 25 -10.98 -18.44 4.36
C ILE A 25 -9.85 -19.43 3.97
N GLU A 26 -10.19 -20.69 3.70
CA GLU A 26 -9.30 -21.74 3.18
C GLU A 26 -8.65 -21.44 1.83
N ILE A 27 -9.33 -20.81 0.86
CA ILE A 27 -8.74 -20.50 -0.47
C ILE A 27 -7.68 -19.39 -0.33
N ILE A 28 -7.88 -18.47 0.61
CA ILE A 28 -6.96 -17.36 0.91
C ILE A 28 -5.72 -17.89 1.66
N GLU A 29 -5.89 -18.90 2.52
CA GLU A 29 -4.77 -19.54 3.22
C GLU A 29 -3.99 -20.52 2.35
N THR A 30 -4.63 -21.21 1.41
CA THR A 30 -3.95 -22.15 0.50
C THR A 30 -3.14 -21.47 -0.60
N MET A 31 -3.42 -20.20 -0.93
CA MET A 31 -2.78 -19.46 -2.02
C MET A 31 -2.31 -18.06 -1.57
N PRO A 32 -1.16 -17.93 -0.88
CA PRO A 32 -0.68 -16.62 -0.41
C PRO A 32 -0.32 -15.68 -1.57
N VAL A 33 0.10 -16.23 -2.72
CA VAL A 33 0.39 -15.46 -3.95
C VAL A 33 -0.86 -14.75 -4.45
N LEU A 34 -2.03 -15.42 -4.40
CA LEU A 34 -3.31 -14.83 -4.80
C LEU A 34 -3.69 -13.66 -3.88
N THR A 35 -3.44 -13.80 -2.58
CA THR A 35 -3.69 -12.74 -1.59
C THR A 35 -2.81 -11.52 -1.85
N TRP A 36 -1.53 -11.74 -2.16
CA TRP A 36 -0.61 -10.68 -2.56
C TRP A 36 -1.06 -9.96 -3.84
N LEU A 37 -1.41 -10.73 -4.88
CA LEU A 37 -1.92 -10.18 -6.14
C LEU A 37 -3.18 -9.33 -5.94
N LEU A 38 -4.16 -9.83 -5.18
CA LEU A 38 -5.40 -9.11 -4.90
C LEU A 38 -5.15 -7.78 -4.18
N CYS A 39 -4.28 -7.78 -3.17
CA CYS A 39 -3.90 -6.55 -2.47
C CYS A 39 -3.19 -5.57 -3.40
N ILE A 40 -2.23 -6.03 -4.20
CA ILE A 40 -1.51 -5.17 -5.16
C ILE A 40 -2.47 -4.55 -6.16
N VAL A 41 -3.35 -5.35 -6.78
CA VAL A 41 -4.35 -4.88 -7.74
C VAL A 41 -5.27 -3.85 -7.10
N THR A 42 -5.72 -4.08 -5.86
CA THR A 42 -6.60 -3.15 -5.14
C THR A 42 -5.91 -1.82 -4.86
N VAL A 43 -4.64 -1.84 -4.43
CA VAL A 43 -3.85 -0.62 -4.17
C VAL A 43 -3.60 0.16 -5.45
N VAL A 44 -3.23 -0.52 -6.54
CA VAL A 44 -2.98 0.12 -7.84
C VAL A 44 -4.27 0.75 -8.35
N PHE A 45 -5.39 0.05 -8.27
CA PHE A 45 -6.71 0.58 -8.65
C PHE A 45 -7.09 1.83 -7.86
N PHE A 46 -6.96 1.78 -6.52
CA PHE A 46 -7.26 2.92 -5.65
C PHE A 46 -6.34 4.11 -5.93
N SER A 47 -5.07 3.83 -6.24
CA SER A 47 -4.08 4.83 -6.65
C SER A 47 -4.43 5.50 -7.98
N THR A 48 -4.87 4.74 -8.99
CA THR A 48 -5.26 5.30 -10.30
C THR A 48 -6.55 6.11 -10.22
N GLU A 49 -7.52 5.63 -9.44
CA GLU A 49 -8.79 6.35 -9.21
C GLU A 49 -8.52 7.68 -8.50
N MET A 50 -7.73 7.68 -7.43
CA MET A 50 -7.39 8.92 -6.72
C MET A 50 -6.57 9.89 -7.57
N LEU A 51 -5.71 9.41 -8.46
CA LEU A 51 -5.00 10.25 -9.44
C LEU A 51 -5.98 10.88 -10.43
N LEU A 52 -6.94 10.10 -10.94
CA LEU A 52 -7.96 10.57 -11.88
C LEU A 52 -8.91 11.60 -11.21
N LEU A 53 -9.28 11.36 -9.95
CA LEU A 53 -10.10 12.25 -9.13
C LEU A 53 -9.36 13.56 -8.82
N ALA A 54 -8.08 13.48 -8.45
CA ALA A 54 -7.25 14.66 -8.25
C ALA A 54 -7.10 15.47 -9.54
N ASN A 55 -6.86 14.80 -10.67
CA ASN A 55 -6.81 15.46 -11.97
C ASN A 55 -8.14 16.17 -12.28
N ALA A 56 -9.28 15.53 -12.07
CA ALA A 56 -10.58 16.12 -12.38
C ALA A 56 -11.00 17.29 -11.47
N LEU A 57 -10.64 17.25 -10.18
CA LEU A 57 -11.00 18.28 -9.21
C LEU A 57 -10.06 19.48 -9.23
N PHE A 58 -8.76 19.26 -9.48
CA PHE A 58 -7.74 20.30 -9.40
C PHE A 58 -7.30 20.85 -10.76
N VAL A 59 -7.64 20.19 -11.87
CA VAL A 59 -7.58 20.80 -13.22
C VAL A 59 -8.77 21.74 -13.37
N SER A 60 -8.58 22.95 -12.84
CA SER A 60 -9.31 24.13 -13.25
C SER A 60 -8.33 25.13 -13.86
N LYS A 61 -8.85 26.08 -14.65
CA LYS A 61 -8.19 26.95 -15.66
C LYS A 61 -6.90 27.68 -15.22
N THR A 62 -6.49 27.58 -13.96
CA THR A 62 -5.41 28.31 -13.29
C THR A 62 -4.16 27.48 -12.99
N ASN A 63 -4.21 26.14 -13.00
CA ASN A 63 -3.05 25.28 -12.69
C ASN A 63 -2.76 24.29 -13.84
N THR A 64 -1.49 24.20 -14.24
CA THR A 64 -1.05 23.27 -15.30
C THR A 64 -1.12 21.81 -14.83
N LEU A 65 -1.55 20.89 -15.70
CA LEU A 65 -1.65 19.44 -15.45
C LEU A 65 -0.42 18.84 -14.74
N ALA A 66 0.78 19.33 -15.10
CA ALA A 66 2.05 18.87 -14.54
C ALA A 66 2.22 19.17 -13.05
N ASP A 67 1.67 20.29 -12.56
CA ASP A 67 1.90 20.75 -11.18
C ASP A 67 1.01 19.98 -10.18
N VAL A 68 -0.26 19.79 -10.54
CA VAL A 68 -1.21 18.97 -9.78
C VAL A 68 -0.72 17.53 -9.65
N GLN A 69 -0.25 16.94 -10.76
CA GLN A 69 0.29 15.58 -10.75
C GLN A 69 1.54 15.48 -9.88
N HIS A 70 2.41 16.48 -9.91
CA HIS A 70 3.65 16.48 -9.14
C HIS A 70 3.37 16.55 -7.62
N VAL A 71 2.45 17.40 -7.17
CA VAL A 71 2.03 17.48 -5.76
C VAL A 71 1.34 16.19 -5.32
N TYR A 72 0.45 15.64 -6.15
CA TYR A 72 -0.26 14.39 -5.84
C TYR A 72 0.70 13.21 -5.68
N VAL A 73 1.66 13.04 -6.59
CA VAL A 73 2.60 11.92 -6.55
C VAL A 73 3.57 12.02 -5.37
N ARG A 74 3.98 13.24 -4.99
CA ARG A 74 4.91 13.46 -3.87
C ARG A 74 4.23 13.33 -2.52
N THR A 75 3.01 13.85 -2.35
CA THR A 75 2.41 14.02 -1.03
C THR A 75 1.11 13.23 -0.89
N GLY A 76 0.23 13.29 -1.88
CA GLY A 76 -1.07 12.59 -1.83
C GLY A 76 -0.93 11.07 -1.85
N LEU A 77 -0.07 10.54 -2.71
CA LEU A 77 0.07 9.10 -2.93
C LEU A 77 0.61 8.34 -1.69
N PRO A 78 1.68 8.80 -1.00
CA PRO A 78 2.16 8.13 0.21
C PRO A 78 1.14 8.14 1.35
N ILE A 79 0.39 9.23 1.52
CA ILE A 79 -0.68 9.32 2.54
C ILE A 79 -1.77 8.28 2.25
N LEU A 80 -2.18 8.19 0.99
CA LEU A 80 -3.19 7.23 0.55
C LEU A 80 -2.75 5.78 0.83
N TRP A 81 -1.55 5.42 0.38
CA TRP A 81 -1.01 4.08 0.57
C TRP A 81 -0.80 3.75 2.06
N SER A 82 -0.46 4.73 2.90
CA SER A 82 -0.37 4.57 4.36
C SER A 82 -1.74 4.21 4.96
N ILE A 83 -2.79 4.96 4.62
CA ILE A 83 -4.17 4.67 5.08
C ILE A 83 -4.62 3.28 4.61
N CYS A 84 -4.36 2.93 3.35
CA CYS A 84 -4.67 1.59 2.82
C CYS A 84 -3.93 0.48 3.58
N SER A 85 -2.65 0.69 3.88
CA SER A 85 -1.87 -0.27 4.68
C SER A 85 -2.45 -0.44 6.08
N PHE A 86 -2.80 0.64 6.77
CA PHE A 86 -3.45 0.57 8.09
C PHE A 86 -4.78 -0.19 8.03
N ALA A 87 -5.61 0.05 7.00
CA ALA A 87 -6.86 -0.66 6.80
C ALA A 87 -6.62 -2.18 6.59
N PHE A 88 -5.65 -2.56 5.76
CA PHE A 88 -5.29 -3.96 5.55
C PHE A 88 -4.70 -4.63 6.79
N MET A 89 -3.92 -3.90 7.59
CA MET A 89 -3.40 -4.40 8.85
C MET A 89 -4.55 -4.66 9.84
N TRP A 90 -5.49 -3.71 9.97
CA TRP A 90 -6.67 -3.85 10.81
C TRP A 90 -7.51 -5.08 10.42
N LEU A 91 -7.82 -5.20 9.13
CA LEU A 91 -8.52 -6.37 8.57
C LEU A 91 -7.73 -7.65 8.82
N GLY A 92 -6.41 -7.65 8.61
CA GLY A 92 -5.55 -8.82 8.81
C GLY A 92 -5.48 -9.29 10.27
N MET A 93 -5.60 -8.37 11.24
CA MET A 93 -5.73 -8.70 12.65
C MET A 93 -7.11 -9.25 13.00
N HIS A 94 -8.18 -8.60 12.51
CA HIS A 94 -9.56 -9.01 12.77
C HIS A 94 -9.86 -10.41 12.21
N PHE A 95 -9.32 -10.74 11.04
CA PHE A 95 -9.48 -12.05 10.39
C PHE A 95 -8.35 -13.04 10.69
N LYS A 96 -7.40 -12.70 11.59
CA LYS A 96 -6.22 -13.52 11.98
C LYS A 96 -5.28 -13.99 10.86
N HIS A 97 -5.49 -13.56 9.62
CA HIS A 97 -4.66 -13.95 8.48
C HIS A 97 -3.22 -13.41 8.57
N LYS A 98 -2.24 -14.32 8.47
CA LYS A 98 -0.81 -13.95 8.46
C LYS A 98 -0.44 -13.18 7.18
N SER A 99 -0.84 -13.68 6.01
CA SER A 99 -0.51 -13.10 4.69
C SER A 99 -0.96 -11.64 4.56
N LEU A 100 -2.18 -11.32 4.98
CA LEU A 100 -2.73 -9.97 4.89
C LEU A 100 -1.95 -8.96 5.76
N ARG A 101 -1.52 -9.39 6.95
CA ARG A 101 -0.65 -8.59 7.84
C ARG A 101 0.71 -8.31 7.19
N ILE A 102 1.31 -9.29 6.51
CA ILE A 102 2.62 -9.12 5.87
C ILE A 102 2.52 -8.20 4.66
N VAL A 103 1.48 -8.36 3.83
CA VAL A 103 1.25 -7.47 2.69
C VAL A 103 1.05 -6.04 3.17
N SER A 104 0.25 -5.83 4.23
CA SER A 104 0.06 -4.50 4.81
C SER A 104 1.36 -3.87 5.31
N LEU A 105 2.20 -4.64 6.02
CA LEU A 105 3.47 -4.17 6.55
C LEU A 105 4.49 -3.88 5.44
N THR A 106 4.49 -4.70 4.39
CA THR A 106 5.34 -4.51 3.20
C THR A 106 4.92 -3.24 2.45
N LEU A 107 3.62 -3.03 2.26
CA LEU A 107 3.09 -1.81 1.65
C LEU A 107 3.45 -0.57 2.48
N PHE A 108 3.32 -0.66 3.81
CA PHE A 108 3.72 0.42 4.73
C PHE A 108 5.22 0.75 4.60
N MET A 109 6.06 -0.29 4.54
CA MET A 109 7.50 -0.10 4.35
C MET A 109 7.82 0.63 3.06
N ILE A 110 7.19 0.23 1.95
CA ILE A 110 7.37 0.90 0.66
C ILE A 110 6.96 2.37 0.76
N THR A 111 5.87 2.70 1.47
CA THR A 111 5.45 4.10 1.68
C THR A 111 6.45 4.91 2.48
N LEU A 112 7.01 4.35 3.55
CA LEU A 112 8.01 5.01 4.37
C LEU A 112 9.30 5.25 3.60
N ILE A 113 9.79 4.24 2.84
CA ILE A 113 10.96 4.39 1.96
C ILE A 113 10.73 5.56 0.99
N LYS A 114 9.55 5.59 0.36
CA LYS A 114 9.19 6.62 -0.60
C LYS A 114 9.22 8.01 0.05
N LEU A 115 8.48 8.20 1.14
CA LEU A 115 8.43 9.46 1.91
C LEU A 115 9.83 9.94 2.29
N PHE A 116 10.66 9.02 2.78
CA PHE A 116 12.00 9.31 3.24
C PHE A 116 12.92 9.83 2.12
N ILE A 117 12.89 9.19 0.94
CA ILE A 117 13.66 9.64 -0.23
C ILE A 117 13.20 11.04 -0.70
N PHE A 118 11.90 11.35 -0.60
CA PHE A 118 11.37 12.66 -0.98
C PHE A 118 11.70 13.76 0.02
N ASP A 119 11.64 13.46 1.33
CA ASP A 119 11.91 14.45 2.38
C ASP A 119 13.39 14.83 2.49
N ILE A 120 14.32 13.88 2.27
CA ILE A 120 15.78 14.14 2.37
C ILE A 120 16.28 15.25 1.43
N ARG A 121 15.64 15.42 0.27
CA ARG A 121 16.21 16.20 -0.84
C ARG A 121 16.45 17.68 -0.52
N ASN A 122 15.73 18.25 0.46
CA ASN A 122 15.79 19.69 0.76
C ASN A 122 16.27 20.04 2.18
N ILE A 123 16.90 19.10 2.92
CA ILE A 123 17.19 19.34 4.35
C ILE A 123 18.63 19.88 4.58
N PRO A 124 18.81 20.90 5.46
CA PRO A 124 20.13 21.39 5.90
C PRO A 124 20.98 20.31 6.59
N ALA A 125 22.25 20.61 6.86
CA ALA A 125 23.25 19.64 7.36
C ALA A 125 22.80 18.79 8.57
N GLY A 126 22.08 19.37 9.54
CA GLY A 126 21.51 18.63 10.67
C GLY A 126 20.48 17.56 10.25
N GLY A 127 19.70 17.83 9.21
CA GLY A 127 18.76 16.87 8.65
C GLY A 127 19.41 15.71 7.91
N LYS A 128 20.64 15.88 7.40
CA LYS A 128 21.39 14.77 6.80
C LYS A 128 21.76 13.72 7.85
N ILE A 129 22.04 14.13 9.09
CA ILE A 129 22.30 13.20 10.20
C ILE A 129 21.03 12.43 10.54
N ALA A 130 19.90 13.13 10.73
CA ALA A 130 18.60 12.50 10.97
C ALA A 130 18.21 11.55 9.82
N ALA A 131 18.55 11.91 8.58
CA ALA A 131 18.37 11.05 7.43
C ALA A 131 19.18 9.74 7.56
N PHE A 132 20.47 9.80 7.88
CA PHE A 132 21.25 8.57 8.08
C PHE A 132 20.66 7.66 9.17
N PHE A 133 20.13 8.22 10.26
CA PHE A 133 19.42 7.44 11.29
C PHE A 133 18.13 6.79 10.76
N CYS A 134 17.29 7.55 10.08
CA CYS A 134 16.07 7.03 9.46
C CYS A 134 16.37 5.96 8.40
N LEU A 135 17.44 6.12 7.62
CA LEU A 135 17.92 5.12 6.66
C LEU A 135 18.34 3.83 7.38
N GLY A 136 19.00 3.93 8.54
CA GLY A 136 19.33 2.77 9.37
C GLY A 136 18.09 2.02 9.85
N ILE A 137 17.09 2.74 10.37
CA ILE A 137 15.79 2.15 10.77
C ILE A 137 15.12 1.51 9.55
N LEU A 138 15.14 2.17 8.40
CA LEU A 138 14.57 1.66 7.15
C LEU A 138 15.19 0.32 6.75
N LEU A 139 16.52 0.23 6.78
CA LEU A 139 17.25 -1.00 6.47
C LEU A 139 16.94 -2.12 7.48
N LEU A 140 16.81 -1.80 8.77
CA LEU A 140 16.41 -2.76 9.79
C LEU A 140 15.02 -3.33 9.50
N VAL A 141 14.05 -2.49 9.14
CA VAL A 141 12.71 -2.99 8.89
C VAL A 141 12.62 -3.75 7.57
N VAL A 142 13.35 -3.33 6.53
CA VAL A 142 13.47 -4.12 5.29
C VAL A 142 14.09 -5.49 5.57
N SER A 143 15.15 -5.56 6.38
CA SER A 143 15.80 -6.82 6.78
C SER A 143 14.83 -7.73 7.56
N PHE A 144 14.14 -7.17 8.56
CA PHE A 144 13.13 -7.89 9.31
C PHE A 144 12.00 -8.40 8.41
N MET A 145 11.58 -7.60 7.43
CA MET A 145 10.54 -7.98 6.48
C MET A 145 10.99 -9.12 5.57
N TYR A 146 12.22 -9.07 5.06
CA TYR A 146 12.79 -10.15 4.25
C TYR A 146 12.86 -11.46 5.05
N GLN A 147 13.29 -11.41 6.31
CA GLN A 147 13.30 -12.58 7.20
C GLN A 147 11.90 -13.17 7.40
N ARG A 148 10.88 -12.32 7.58
CA ARG A 148 9.48 -12.74 7.69
C ARG A 148 8.97 -13.36 6.39
N LEU A 149 9.29 -12.78 5.24
CA LEU A 149 8.91 -13.31 3.92
C LEU A 149 9.56 -14.68 3.67
N LYS A 150 10.87 -14.79 3.87
CA LYS A 150 11.63 -16.03 3.71
C LYS A 150 11.10 -17.15 4.60
N LYS A 151 10.80 -16.85 5.87
CA LYS A 151 10.22 -17.82 6.80
C LYS A 151 8.91 -18.43 6.28
N ILE A 152 8.14 -17.67 5.51
CA ILE A 152 6.81 -18.08 5.03
C ILE A 152 6.89 -18.81 3.70
N ILE A 153 7.85 -18.45 2.85
CA ILE A 153 8.14 -19.20 1.62
C ILE A 153 8.60 -20.62 1.99
N ILE A 154 9.51 -20.76 2.97
CA ILE A 154 10.02 -22.06 3.42
C ILE A 154 8.92 -22.92 4.07
N ASP A 155 8.05 -22.34 4.90
CA ASP A 155 6.89 -23.02 5.52
C ASP A 155 5.86 -23.54 4.48
N HIS A 156 5.98 -23.09 3.22
CA HIS A 156 5.15 -23.56 2.10
C HIS A 156 5.81 -24.62 1.22
N GLU A 157 7.13 -24.74 1.26
CA GLU A 157 7.85 -25.83 0.57
C GLU A 157 7.76 -27.12 1.40
N GLU A 158 7.91 -27.07 2.73
CA GLU A 158 7.82 -28.26 3.61
C GLU A 158 6.44 -28.94 3.64
N LYS A 159 5.37 -28.29 3.21
CA LYS A 159 4.02 -28.89 3.16
C LYS A 159 3.71 -29.59 1.84
N ARG A 160 4.62 -29.55 0.88
CA ARG A 160 4.43 -30.12 -0.46
C ARG A 160 5.24 -31.40 -0.71
N ASP A 161 6.00 -31.83 0.29
CA ASP A 161 6.72 -33.11 0.38
C ASP A 161 6.08 -34.00 1.47
#